data_AF-A0A2N2PK63-F1
#
_entry.id   AF-A0A2N2PK63-F1
#
_cell.length_a   1.000
_cell.length_b   1.000
_cell.length_c   1.000
_cell.angle_alpha   90.00
_cell.angle_beta   90.00
_cell.angle_gamma   90.00
#
_symmetry.space_group_name_H-M   'P 1'
#
loop_
_entity.id
_entity.type
_entity.pdbx_description
1 polymer ?
#
loop_
_entity_poly.entity_id
_entity_poly.type
_entity_poly.pdbx_seq_one_letter_code
_entity_poly.pdbx_strand_id
1 'polypeptide(L)'
;MNRVKLFASLVAAAALFVGATSAMAGGELPARMVPVAAVPCEPVCAPSKKCDFLHTLLYYVPNRALDFIDIGRASIGFGTGFGVNVRATELLEVGFGQYETTRFGMKGRVLPVYEECIDEAGFAFLGYVNGCLQRDPSEVGADLHVGIIGAQVAVSLSEAVDFVAGILMIDLQGDDLGCSPWD
;
A
#
# COMPACT_ATOMS: atom_id res chain seq x y z
N MET A 1 -37.15 6.59 44.58
CA MET A 1 -36.53 6.68 43.23
C MET A 1 -35.03 6.88 43.39
N ASN A 2 -34.19 5.85 43.26
CA ASN A 2 -32.73 6.00 43.01
C ASN A 2 -31.91 4.70 42.85
N ARG A 3 -32.48 3.49 43.01
CA ARG A 3 -31.69 2.24 42.88
C ARG A 3 -31.70 1.61 41.48
N VAL A 4 -32.65 1.96 40.63
CA VAL A 4 -32.79 1.38 39.28
C VAL A 4 -31.79 1.98 38.28
N LYS A 5 -31.38 3.25 38.46
CA LYS A 5 -30.40 3.90 37.57
C LYS A 5 -28.96 3.41 37.76
N LEU A 6 -28.64 2.84 38.93
CA LEU A 6 -27.29 2.40 39.27
C LEU A 6 -26.94 1.01 38.70
N PHE A 7 -27.95 0.17 38.41
CA PHE A 7 -27.75 -1.13 37.76
C PHE A 7 -27.61 -1.02 36.24
N ALA A 8 -28.26 -0.03 35.61
CA ALA A 8 -28.16 0.19 34.17
C ALA A 8 -26.75 0.65 33.73
N SER A 9 -26.03 1.40 34.57
CA SER A 9 -24.67 1.86 34.25
C SER A 9 -23.60 0.77 34.39
N LEU A 10 -23.85 -0.26 35.20
CA LEU A 10 -22.87 -1.33 35.45
C LEU A 10 -22.90 -2.40 34.35
N VAL A 11 -24.06 -2.64 33.73
CA VAL A 11 -24.19 -3.54 32.57
C VAL A 11 -23.62 -2.91 31.29
N ALA A 12 -23.74 -1.58 31.13
CA ALA A 12 -23.12 -0.87 30.02
C ALA A 12 -21.59 -0.84 30.09
N ALA A 13 -21.00 -0.83 31.30
CA ALA A 13 -19.56 -0.90 31.49
C ALA A 13 -18.99 -2.33 31.33
N ALA A 14 -19.78 -3.36 31.66
CA ALA A 14 -19.36 -4.76 31.50
C ALA A 14 -19.44 -5.26 30.03
N ALA A 15 -20.29 -4.65 29.20
CA ALA A 15 -20.38 -4.97 27.77
C ALA A 15 -19.19 -4.46 26.93
N LEU A 16 -18.36 -3.56 27.47
CA LEU A 16 -17.17 -3.02 26.80
C LEU A 16 -15.90 -3.85 27.01
N PHE A 17 -15.94 -4.91 27.84
CA PHE A 17 -14.72 -5.66 28.23
C PHE A 17 -14.72 -7.16 27.89
N VAL A 18 -15.70 -7.69 27.14
CA VAL A 18 -15.82 -9.15 26.85
C VAL A 18 -15.57 -9.51 25.38
N GLY A 19 -14.86 -8.68 24.62
CA GLY A 19 -14.52 -8.96 23.21
C GLY A 19 -13.03 -9.09 22.87
N ALA A 20 -12.12 -8.87 23.82
CA ALA A 20 -10.68 -8.85 23.55
C ALA A 20 -10.02 -10.21 23.85
N THR A 21 -10.40 -11.25 23.09
CA THR A 21 -9.61 -12.48 23.01
C THR A 21 -9.53 -12.95 21.57
N SER A 22 -8.52 -12.45 20.86
CA SER A 22 -7.74 -13.21 19.88
C SER A 22 -6.46 -12.41 19.63
N ALA A 23 -5.49 -12.63 20.51
CA ALA A 23 -4.10 -12.43 20.17
C ALA A 23 -3.79 -13.36 19.00
N MET A 24 -3.77 -12.81 17.79
CA MET A 24 -3.09 -13.39 16.66
C MET A 24 -2.07 -12.33 16.26
N ALA A 25 -0.81 -12.61 16.61
CA ALA A 25 0.33 -12.00 15.95
C ALA A 25 0.03 -11.97 14.45
N GLY A 26 0.19 -10.81 13.81
CA GLY A 26 0.02 -10.60 12.37
C GLY A 26 1.05 -11.41 11.58
N GLY A 27 0.91 -12.74 11.61
CA GLY A 27 1.43 -13.60 10.58
C GLY A 27 0.60 -13.32 9.36
N GLU A 28 1.25 -12.83 8.32
CA GLU A 28 0.75 -12.84 6.95
C GLU A 28 -0.06 -14.13 6.76
N LEU A 29 -1.38 -14.01 6.50
CA LEU A 29 -2.12 -15.15 6.00
C LEU A 29 -1.36 -15.60 4.75
N PRO A 30 -0.91 -16.87 4.67
CA PRO A 30 -0.10 -17.30 3.54
C PRO A 30 -0.91 -17.01 2.30
N ALA A 31 -0.42 -16.06 1.48
CA ALA A 31 -0.93 -15.84 0.15
C ALA A 31 -1.14 -17.23 -0.45
N ARG A 32 -2.35 -17.51 -0.96
CA ARG A 32 -2.69 -18.80 -1.57
C ARG A 32 -1.48 -19.22 -2.38
N MET A 33 -0.74 -20.22 -1.89
CA MET A 33 0.52 -20.63 -2.50
C MET A 33 0.14 -21.23 -3.85
N VAL A 34 0.04 -20.37 -4.87
CA VAL A 34 0.32 -20.78 -6.22
C VAL A 34 1.76 -21.28 -6.11
N PRO A 35 2.05 -22.55 -6.40
CA PRO A 35 3.43 -23.00 -6.45
C PRO A 35 4.12 -22.11 -7.46
N VAL A 36 4.89 -21.15 -6.97
CA VAL A 36 5.80 -20.37 -7.80
C VAL A 36 6.78 -21.41 -8.28
N ALA A 37 6.63 -21.83 -9.54
CA ALA A 37 7.63 -22.65 -10.19
C ALA A 37 8.96 -21.95 -9.92
N ALA A 38 9.89 -22.65 -9.26
CA ALA A 38 11.17 -22.07 -8.88
C ALA A 38 11.77 -21.44 -10.13
N VAL A 39 11.74 -20.11 -10.20
CA VAL A 39 12.40 -19.39 -11.27
C VAL A 39 13.87 -19.69 -11.04
N PRO A 40 14.56 -20.39 -11.96
CA PRO A 40 15.98 -20.62 -11.80
C PRO A 40 16.63 -19.26 -11.59
N CYS A 41 17.32 -19.10 -10.46
CA CYS A 41 18.18 -17.95 -10.24
C CYS A 41 19.32 -18.03 -11.25
N GLU A 42 19.08 -17.56 -12.47
CA GLU A 42 20.17 -17.26 -13.37
C GLU A 42 20.93 -16.09 -12.75
N PRO A 43 22.25 -16.22 -12.50
CA PRO A 43 23.08 -15.07 -12.18
C PRO A 43 23.18 -14.24 -13.46
N VAL A 44 22.22 -13.34 -13.66
CA VAL A 44 22.28 -12.35 -14.73
C VAL A 44 23.29 -11.28 -14.32
N CYS A 45 24.57 -11.66 -14.28
CA CYS A 45 25.63 -10.72 -14.58
C CYS A 45 25.59 -10.49 -16.09
N ALA A 46 24.56 -9.78 -16.56
CA ALA A 46 24.51 -9.33 -17.93
C ALA A 46 25.75 -8.46 -18.19
N PRO A 47 26.42 -8.61 -19.34
CA PRO A 47 27.56 -7.76 -19.67
C PRO A 47 27.12 -6.30 -19.63
N SER A 48 27.86 -5.48 -18.86
CA SER A 48 27.73 -4.01 -18.79
C SER A 48 27.47 -3.46 -20.20
N LYS A 49 26.21 -3.09 -20.44
CA LYS A 49 25.78 -2.59 -21.74
C LYS A 49 26.47 -1.24 -21.88
N LYS A 50 27.35 -1.09 -22.87
CA LYS A 50 27.98 0.22 -23.12
C LYS A 50 26.87 1.24 -23.36
N CYS A 51 26.71 2.14 -22.40
CA CYS A 51 25.75 3.21 -22.50
C CYS A 51 26.19 4.20 -23.56
N ASP A 52 25.42 4.28 -24.63
CA ASP A 52 25.55 5.39 -25.55
C ASP A 52 24.92 6.62 -24.88
N PHE A 53 25.68 7.71 -24.78
CA PHE A 53 25.23 8.95 -24.13
C PHE A 53 23.92 9.47 -24.75
N LEU A 54 23.75 9.28 -26.06
CA LEU A 54 22.54 9.68 -26.76
C LEU A 54 21.32 8.88 -26.30
N HIS A 55 21.51 7.61 -25.93
CA HIS A 55 20.45 6.78 -25.36
C HIS A 55 20.05 7.28 -23.97
N THR A 56 21.02 7.56 -23.09
CA THR A 56 20.75 8.15 -21.77
C THR A 56 20.00 9.48 -21.89
N LEU A 57 20.41 10.37 -22.81
CA LEU A 57 19.74 11.64 -23.03
C LEU A 57 18.31 11.48 -23.58
N LEU A 58 18.09 10.51 -24.49
CA LEU A 58 16.79 10.25 -25.10
C LEU A 58 15.77 9.75 -24.07
N TYR A 59 16.20 8.86 -23.15
CA TYR A 59 15.33 8.28 -22.13
C TYR A 59 15.22 9.13 -20.86
N TYR A 60 16.05 10.15 -20.68
CA TYR A 60 15.99 11.02 -19.50
C TYR A 60 14.59 11.58 -19.26
N VAL A 61 13.98 12.25 -20.26
CA VAL A 61 12.65 12.88 -20.09
C VAL A 61 11.54 11.83 -19.89
N PRO A 62 11.44 10.75 -20.70
CA PRO A 62 10.48 9.69 -20.45
C PRO A 62 10.59 9.07 -19.06
N ASN A 63 11.79 8.75 -18.59
CA ASN A 63 12.01 8.16 -17.28
C ASN A 63 11.54 9.10 -16.16
N ARG A 64 11.94 10.38 -16.19
CA ARG A 64 11.47 11.36 -15.20
C ARG A 64 9.95 11.51 -15.17
N ALA A 65 9.29 11.36 -16.31
CA ALA A 65 7.83 11.39 -16.38
C ALA A 65 7.19 10.13 -15.78
N LEU A 66 7.79 8.96 -15.98
CA LEU A 66 7.32 7.69 -15.39
C LEU A 66 7.47 7.70 -13.88
N ASP A 67 8.63 8.08 -13.36
CA ASP A 67 8.86 8.16 -11.91
C ASP A 67 7.90 9.16 -11.27
N PHE A 68 7.65 10.31 -11.91
CA PHE A 68 6.68 11.29 -11.43
C PHE A 68 5.25 10.72 -11.37
N ILE A 69 4.87 9.88 -12.33
CA ILE A 69 3.57 9.18 -12.34
C ILE A 69 3.52 8.11 -11.24
N ASP A 70 4.64 7.41 -10.99
CA ASP A 70 4.75 6.34 -10.00
C ASP A 70 4.67 6.84 -8.55
N ILE A 71 5.03 8.11 -8.30
CA ILE A 71 4.81 8.78 -7.01
C ILE A 71 3.33 8.78 -6.60
N GLY A 72 2.44 9.05 -7.55
CA GLY A 72 1.03 9.32 -7.28
C GLY A 72 0.16 8.08 -7.39
N ARG A 73 -0.68 7.86 -6.38
CA ARG A 73 -1.68 6.78 -6.37
C ARG A 73 -3.06 7.36 -6.14
N ALA A 74 -3.98 7.02 -7.02
CA ALA A 74 -5.38 7.45 -6.91
C ALA A 74 -6.28 6.36 -7.47
N SER A 75 -7.25 5.92 -6.68
CA SER A 75 -8.19 4.89 -7.10
C SER A 75 -9.59 5.12 -6.56
N ILE A 76 -10.57 4.62 -7.31
CA ILE A 76 -11.99 4.57 -6.93
C ILE A 76 -12.36 3.10 -6.83
N GLY A 77 -12.85 2.69 -5.67
CA GLY A 77 -13.31 1.34 -5.39
C GLY A 77 -14.82 1.20 -5.51
N PHE A 78 -15.26 0.08 -6.07
CA PHE A 78 -16.65 -0.36 -6.02
C PHE A 78 -16.72 -1.70 -5.28
N GLY A 79 -17.53 -1.75 -4.22
CA GLY A 79 -17.67 -2.94 -3.40
C GLY A 79 -18.31 -2.63 -2.06
N THR A 80 -18.78 -3.67 -1.36
CA THR A 80 -19.54 -3.50 -0.12
C THR A 80 -18.62 -3.34 1.07
N GLY A 81 -18.95 -2.41 1.95
CA GLY A 81 -18.31 -2.27 3.25
C GLY A 81 -18.20 -0.82 3.68
N PHE A 82 -17.38 -0.56 4.69
CA PHE A 82 -17.09 0.79 5.14
C PHE A 82 -15.71 0.83 5.77
N GLY A 83 -15.02 1.96 5.63
CA GLY A 83 -13.73 2.15 6.25
C GLY A 83 -13.22 3.57 6.14
N VAL A 84 -12.44 3.97 7.12
CA VAL A 84 -11.62 5.18 7.09
C VAL A 84 -10.23 4.77 7.52
N ASN A 85 -9.23 5.13 6.72
CA ASN A 85 -7.84 4.88 7.03
C ASN A 85 -7.02 6.11 6.68
N VAL A 86 -6.13 6.51 7.57
CA VAL A 86 -5.12 7.54 7.31
C VAL A 86 -3.77 6.94 7.71
N ARG A 87 -2.81 7.00 6.79
CA ARG A 87 -1.48 6.42 6.96
C ARG A 87 -0.41 7.40 6.52
N ALA A 88 0.69 7.41 7.26
CA ALA A 88 1.91 8.11 6.88
C ALA A 88 2.99 7.13 6.42
N THR A 89 3.06 5.96 7.04
CA THR A 89 3.95 4.85 6.70
C THR A 89 3.32 3.56 7.22
N GLU A 90 3.89 2.41 6.87
CA GLU A 90 3.50 1.12 7.48
C GLU A 90 3.56 1.16 9.02
N LEU A 91 4.44 1.99 9.58
CA LEU A 91 4.59 2.14 11.03
C LEU A 91 3.55 3.06 11.67
N LEU A 92 2.94 3.97 10.90
CA LEU A 92 2.03 4.98 11.40
C LEU A 92 0.77 5.02 10.55
N GLU A 93 -0.18 4.21 10.98
CA GLU A 93 -1.46 4.01 10.34
C GLU A 93 -2.58 4.10 11.37
N VAL A 94 -3.65 4.80 11.09
CA VAL A 94 -4.84 4.82 11.95
C VAL A 94 -6.03 4.58 11.06
N GLY A 95 -6.71 3.47 11.30
CA GLY A 95 -7.83 3.10 10.49
C GLY A 95 -8.76 2.10 11.14
N PHE A 96 -9.97 2.10 10.63
CA PHE A 96 -10.99 1.11 10.90
C PHE A 96 -11.76 0.89 9.62
N GLY A 97 -11.85 -0.35 9.16
CA GLY A 97 -12.64 -0.67 7.98
C GLY A 97 -12.76 -2.16 7.72
N GLN A 98 -13.92 -2.53 7.18
CA GLN A 98 -14.19 -3.86 6.64
C GLN A 98 -14.85 -3.69 5.28
N TYR A 99 -14.13 -4.03 4.22
CA TYR A 99 -14.65 -3.93 2.86
C TYR A 99 -13.94 -4.86 1.87
N GLU A 100 -14.68 -5.28 0.85
CA GLU A 100 -14.21 -6.05 -0.29
C GLU A 100 -14.57 -5.26 -1.56
N THR A 101 -13.56 -4.85 -2.33
CA THR A 101 -13.74 -3.87 -3.40
C THR A 101 -12.89 -4.20 -4.62
N THR A 102 -13.46 -3.95 -5.79
CA THR A 102 -12.70 -3.86 -7.03
C THR A 102 -12.35 -2.40 -7.26
N ARG A 103 -11.07 -2.10 -7.35
CA ARG A 103 -10.56 -0.73 -7.53
C ARG A 103 -10.18 -0.46 -8.96
N PHE A 104 -10.51 0.75 -9.37
CA PHE A 104 -10.16 1.33 -10.66
C PHE A 104 -9.29 2.56 -10.40
N GLY A 105 -8.03 2.52 -10.78
CA GLY A 105 -7.13 3.61 -10.45
C GLY A 105 -5.73 3.45 -11.01
N MET A 106 -4.90 4.41 -10.66
CA MET A 106 -3.49 4.42 -11.00
C MET A 106 -2.69 4.01 -9.76
N LYS A 107 -1.90 2.95 -9.91
CA LYS A 107 -0.94 2.48 -8.92
C LYS A 107 0.39 2.28 -9.63
N GLY A 108 1.09 3.39 -9.83
CA GLY A 108 2.24 3.45 -10.73
C GLY A 108 1.95 2.82 -12.09
N ARG A 109 2.87 1.97 -12.57
CA ARG A 109 2.78 1.24 -13.85
C ARG A 109 1.90 -0.04 -13.83
N VAL A 110 1.25 -0.38 -12.72
CA VAL A 110 0.41 -1.59 -12.62
C VAL A 110 -0.96 -1.37 -13.28
N LEU A 111 -1.56 -2.46 -13.79
CA LEU A 111 -2.88 -2.46 -14.41
C LEU A 111 -3.92 -1.71 -13.57
N PRO A 112 -4.85 -0.96 -14.22
CA PRO A 112 -5.73 -0.05 -13.51
C PRO A 112 -6.84 -0.73 -12.72
N VAL A 113 -6.87 -2.07 -12.70
CA VAL A 113 -7.91 -2.86 -12.05
C VAL A 113 -7.27 -3.88 -11.12
N TYR A 114 -7.62 -3.81 -9.84
CA TYR A 114 -7.17 -4.75 -8.83
C TYR A 114 -8.26 -4.95 -7.77
N GLU A 115 -8.25 -6.12 -7.14
CA GLU A 115 -9.13 -6.45 -6.03
C GLU A 115 -8.43 -6.13 -4.71
N GLU A 116 -9.18 -5.59 -3.76
CA GLU A 116 -8.68 -5.31 -2.43
C GLU A 116 -9.72 -5.71 -1.39
N CYS A 117 -9.29 -6.57 -0.47
CA CYS A 117 -10.05 -7.00 0.69
C CYS A 117 -9.33 -6.48 1.93
N ILE A 118 -10.02 -5.68 2.74
CA ILE A 118 -9.47 -5.08 3.97
C ILE A 118 -10.37 -5.47 5.14
N ASP A 119 -9.74 -6.03 6.17
CA ASP A 119 -10.26 -6.14 7.53
C ASP A 119 -9.21 -5.52 8.46
N GLU A 120 -9.40 -4.25 8.77
CA GLU A 120 -8.42 -3.42 9.47
C GLU A 120 -9.06 -2.73 10.67
N ALA A 121 -8.39 -2.82 11.82
CA ALA A 121 -8.74 -2.05 12.99
C ALA A 121 -7.49 -1.78 13.82
N GLY A 122 -7.16 -0.50 14.02
CA GLY A 122 -6.20 -0.13 15.05
C GLY A 122 -5.46 1.17 14.85
N PHE A 123 -4.41 1.31 15.66
CA PHE A 123 -3.51 2.45 15.71
C PHE A 123 -2.06 1.96 15.63
N ALA A 124 -1.37 2.37 14.57
CA ALA A 124 0.05 2.26 14.28
C ALA A 124 0.60 0.83 14.44
N PHE A 125 1.81 0.69 14.96
CA PHE A 125 2.53 -0.55 15.30
C PHE A 125 1.73 -1.62 16.09
N LEU A 126 0.53 -1.31 16.59
CA LEU A 126 -0.38 -2.26 17.25
C LEU A 126 -1.63 -2.58 16.40
N GLY A 127 -1.70 -2.04 15.19
CA GLY A 127 -2.79 -2.23 14.25
C GLY A 127 -2.86 -3.66 13.76
N TYR A 128 -4.09 -4.17 13.66
CA TYR A 128 -4.35 -5.43 12.99
C TYR A 128 -4.77 -5.12 11.56
N VAL A 129 -3.98 -5.60 10.61
CA VAL A 129 -4.26 -5.47 9.19
C VAL A 129 -4.35 -6.87 8.61
N ASN A 130 -5.52 -7.25 8.13
CA ASN A 130 -5.75 -8.50 7.44
C ASN A 130 -6.29 -8.24 6.03
N GLY A 131 -5.83 -9.05 5.07
CA GLY A 131 -6.43 -9.13 3.74
C GLY A 131 -5.44 -9.14 2.59
N CYS A 132 -5.93 -8.84 1.39
CA CYS A 132 -5.16 -8.82 0.14
C CYS A 132 -4.61 -7.42 -0.14
N LEU A 133 -4.01 -6.82 0.87
CA LEU A 133 -3.58 -5.44 0.84
C LEU A 133 -2.18 -5.34 0.24
N GLN A 134 -2.06 -4.65 -0.90
CA GLN A 134 -0.76 -4.40 -1.53
C GLN A 134 -0.43 -2.92 -1.37
N ARG A 135 0.22 -2.55 -0.26
CA ARG A 135 0.69 -1.18 0.04
C ARG A 135 2.22 -1.11 0.03
N ASP A 136 2.77 0.06 -0.27
CA ASP A 136 4.21 0.26 -0.11
C ASP A 136 4.52 0.61 1.35
N PRO A 137 5.62 0.11 1.93
CA PRO A 137 6.04 0.44 3.30
C PRO A 137 6.22 1.94 3.56
N SER A 138 6.61 2.67 2.52
CA SER A 138 6.93 4.11 2.51
C SER A 138 5.76 4.99 2.08
N GLU A 139 4.54 4.46 1.98
CA GLU A 139 3.38 5.18 1.46
C GLU A 139 2.72 6.09 2.51
N VAL A 140 2.46 7.35 2.12
CA VAL A 140 1.58 8.28 2.84
C VAL A 140 0.26 8.37 2.10
N GLY A 141 -0.86 8.10 2.75
CA GLY A 141 -2.15 8.08 2.07
C GLY A 141 -3.36 8.13 2.98
N ALA A 142 -4.51 8.24 2.36
CA ALA A 142 -5.80 8.14 3.01
C ALA A 142 -6.77 7.34 2.16
N ASP A 143 -7.66 6.62 2.85
CA ASP A 143 -8.69 5.79 2.26
C ASP A 143 -10.03 6.07 2.94
N LEU A 144 -11.07 6.19 2.12
CA LEU A 144 -12.43 6.39 2.57
C LEU A 144 -13.34 5.49 1.73
N HIS A 145 -13.96 4.52 2.39
CA HIS A 145 -14.95 3.64 1.78
C HIS A 145 -16.29 3.76 2.50
N VAL A 146 -17.37 4.02 1.78
CA VAL A 146 -18.70 4.19 2.36
C VAL A 146 -19.74 3.44 1.53
N GLY A 147 -20.24 2.34 2.10
CA GLY A 147 -21.30 1.53 1.50
C GLY A 147 -20.81 0.76 0.28
N ILE A 148 -20.94 1.36 -0.91
CA ILE A 148 -20.64 0.72 -2.20
C ILE A 148 -19.44 1.38 -2.91
N ILE A 149 -19.10 2.62 -2.55
CA ILE A 149 -18.07 3.42 -3.22
C ILE A 149 -16.98 3.77 -2.23
N GLY A 150 -15.73 3.65 -2.67
CA GLY A 150 -14.56 4.14 -1.94
C GLY A 150 -13.64 4.95 -2.83
N ALA A 151 -12.81 5.76 -2.19
CA ALA A 151 -11.78 6.54 -2.83
C ALA A 151 -10.51 6.47 -1.99
N GLN A 152 -9.38 6.27 -2.67
CA GLN A 152 -8.07 6.22 -2.08
C GLN A 152 -7.14 7.18 -2.81
N VAL A 153 -6.35 7.91 -2.03
CA VAL A 153 -5.26 8.74 -2.53
C VAL A 153 -4.03 8.47 -1.69
N ALA A 154 -2.89 8.27 -2.34
CA ALA A 154 -1.63 8.04 -1.66
C ALA A 154 -0.43 8.50 -2.48
N VAL A 155 0.70 8.64 -1.80
CA VAL A 155 1.97 9.07 -2.33
C VAL A 155 3.04 8.11 -1.83
N SER A 156 3.85 7.55 -2.73
CA SER A 156 4.97 6.69 -2.34
C SER A 156 6.22 7.53 -2.10
N LEU A 157 6.76 7.52 -0.88
CA LEU A 157 7.94 8.33 -0.54
C LEU A 157 9.21 7.75 -1.15
N SER A 158 9.30 6.43 -1.36
CA SER A 158 10.46 5.82 -2.04
C SER A 158 10.53 6.23 -3.51
N GLU A 159 9.39 6.24 -4.20
CA GLU A 159 9.29 6.74 -5.57
C GLU A 159 9.62 8.23 -5.66
N ALA A 160 9.18 9.02 -4.67
CA ALA A 160 9.51 10.43 -4.63
C ALA A 160 11.02 10.69 -4.44
N VAL A 161 11.69 9.86 -3.65
CA VAL A 161 13.15 9.92 -3.47
C VAL A 161 13.86 9.49 -4.76
N ASP A 162 13.39 8.45 -5.42
CA ASP A 162 13.96 7.96 -6.67
C ASP A 162 13.82 9.00 -7.80
N PHE A 163 12.64 9.61 -7.95
CA PHE A 163 12.42 10.73 -8.88
C PHE A 163 13.43 11.88 -8.67
N VAL A 164 13.68 12.26 -7.41
CA VAL A 164 14.65 13.31 -7.06
C VAL A 164 16.08 12.87 -7.35
N ALA A 165 16.43 11.62 -7.05
CA ALA A 165 17.74 11.06 -7.34
C ALA A 165 18.01 11.02 -8.86
N GLY A 166 17.01 10.64 -9.65
CA GLY A 166 17.19 10.56 -11.09
C GLY A 166 17.15 11.91 -11.82
N ILE A 167 16.83 13.03 -11.15
CA ILE A 167 17.21 14.38 -11.66
C ILE A 167 18.73 14.46 -11.84
N LEU A 168 19.49 13.80 -10.96
CA LEU A 168 20.95 13.66 -11.02
C LEU A 168 21.40 12.42 -11.81
N MET A 169 20.49 11.80 -12.58
CA MET A 169 20.69 10.58 -13.36
C MET A 169 21.02 9.33 -12.52
N ILE A 170 20.71 9.34 -11.21
CA ILE A 170 20.90 8.19 -10.32
C ILE A 170 19.58 7.40 -10.25
N ASP A 171 19.64 6.11 -10.58
CA ASP A 171 18.51 5.18 -10.49
C ASP A 171 18.66 4.31 -9.22
N LEU A 172 17.76 4.48 -8.25
CA LEU A 172 17.81 3.69 -7.00
C LEU A 172 16.98 2.41 -7.10
N GLN A 173 15.98 2.37 -7.99
CA GLN A 173 15.03 1.26 -8.09
C GLN A 173 15.34 0.29 -9.23
N GLY A 174 16.16 0.69 -10.20
CA GLY A 174 16.56 -0.12 -11.34
C GLY A 174 15.45 -0.29 -12.38
N ASP A 175 14.54 0.67 -12.48
CA ASP A 175 13.29 0.57 -13.24
C ASP A 175 13.20 1.54 -14.43
N ASP A 176 14.30 2.26 -14.69
CA ASP A 176 14.51 3.10 -15.87
C ASP A 176 14.49 2.27 -17.17
N LEU A 177 13.91 2.82 -18.25
CA LEU A 177 13.90 2.16 -19.57
C LEU A 177 15.26 2.18 -20.28
N GLY A 178 16.19 3.00 -19.78
CA GLY A 178 17.52 3.21 -20.32
C GLY A 178 18.59 2.53 -19.49
N CYS A 179 19.86 2.89 -19.73
CA CYS A 179 20.92 2.56 -18.81
C CYS A 179 21.37 3.83 -18.07
N SER A 180 21.64 3.71 -16.78
CA SER A 180 22.16 4.80 -15.98
C SER A 180 23.69 4.86 -16.12
N PRO A 181 24.30 6.07 -16.09
CA PRO A 181 25.75 6.21 -16.13
C PRO A 181 26.45 5.74 -14.84
N TRP A 182 25.68 5.37 -13.80
CA TRP A 182 26.19 4.97 -12.48
C TRP A 182 26.04 3.47 -12.18
N ASP A 183 25.49 2.69 -13.12
CA ASP A 183 25.32 1.23 -13.03
C ASP A 183 26.61 0.47 -13.38
#